data_AF-A0A957D4V9-F1
#
_entry.id   AF-A0A957D4V9-F1
#
_cell.length_a   1.000
_cell.length_b   1.000
_cell.length_c   1.000
_cell.angle_alpha   90.00
_cell.angle_beta   90.00
_cell.angle_gamma   90.00
#
_symmetry.space_group_name_H-M   'P 1'
#
loop_
_entity.id
_entity.type
_entity.pdbx_description
1 polymer ?
#
loop_
_entity_poly.entity_id
_entity_poly.type
_entity_poly.pdbx_seq_one_letter_code
_entity_poly.pdbx_strand_id
1 'polypeptide(L)'
;MMGIINGRMREFKLDNEYPYNRTGPVRWIISHTVRYPLLPLLALLAAVVNNYAYSYIQVFIGRAFDLISKPPWESSALLAIALSAFAAAATQGGMGLIRNYANEFIAQRIERDGRDELYASLL
;
A
#
# COMPACT_ATOMS: atom_id res chain seq x y z
N MET A 1 -18.00 15.09 -46.26
CA MET A 1 -16.80 15.84 -45.81
C MET A 1 -16.42 15.28 -44.43
N MET A 2 -15.74 14.14 -44.37
CA MET A 2 -14.26 14.03 -44.27
C MET A 2 -13.80 14.69 -42.96
N GLY A 3 -13.52 14.02 -41.85
CA GLY A 3 -13.02 12.67 -41.61
C GLY A 3 -11.60 12.80 -41.08
N ILE A 4 -11.37 12.64 -39.77
CA ILE A 4 -10.08 12.22 -39.17
C ILE A 4 -10.38 11.41 -37.91
N ILE A 5 -10.54 10.09 -38.07
CA ILE A 5 -10.33 9.14 -36.98
C ILE A 5 -8.82 8.97 -36.92
N ASN A 6 -8.18 9.61 -35.94
CA ASN A 6 -6.74 9.46 -35.73
C ASN A 6 -6.47 8.14 -34.98
N GLY A 7 -6.81 7.03 -35.62
CA GLY A 7 -6.42 5.69 -35.19
C GLY A 7 -5.01 5.44 -35.68
N ARG A 8 -4.01 5.59 -34.80
CA ARG A 8 -2.67 5.06 -35.08
C ARG A 8 -2.80 3.56 -35.30
N MET A 9 -2.75 3.13 -36.56
CA MET A 9 -2.80 1.72 -36.94
C MET A 9 -1.48 1.08 -36.51
N ARG A 10 -1.55 0.24 -35.48
CA ARG A 10 -0.51 -0.75 -35.16
C ARG A 10 -0.90 -2.04 -35.88
N GLU A 11 0.02 -2.56 -36.70
CA GLU A 11 -0.20 -3.70 -37.60
C GLU A 11 -0.30 -5.05 -36.85
N PHE A 12 0.16 -5.10 -35.61
CA PHE A 12 -0.04 -6.24 -34.70
C PHE A 12 -0.86 -5.80 -33.48
N LYS A 13 -2.17 -6.06 -33.51
CA LYS A 13 -3.00 -6.05 -32.29
C LYS A 13 -2.93 -7.44 -31.67
N LEU A 14 -2.29 -7.57 -30.51
CA LEU A 14 -2.63 -8.68 -29.63
C LEU A 14 -4.08 -8.46 -29.19
N ASP A 15 -4.96 -9.44 -29.40
CA ASP A 15 -6.39 -9.40 -29.04
C ASP A 15 -6.68 -9.10 -27.55
N ASN A 16 -5.64 -8.91 -26.72
CA ASN A 16 -5.74 -8.74 -25.27
C ASN A 16 -4.84 -7.61 -24.72
N GLU A 17 -4.61 -6.55 -25.49
CA GLU A 17 -3.86 -5.37 -25.01
C GLU A 17 -4.76 -4.51 -24.09
N TYR A 18 -4.36 -4.36 -22.82
CA TYR A 18 -5.11 -3.57 -21.85
C TYR A 18 -4.94 -2.07 -22.16
N PRO A 19 -6.03 -1.31 -22.40
CA PRO A 19 -5.92 0.10 -22.76
C PRO A 19 -5.59 0.95 -21.53
N TYR A 20 -4.35 1.45 -21.45
CA TYR A 20 -3.94 2.40 -20.42
C TYR A 20 -4.26 3.84 -20.76
N ASN A 21 -4.55 4.65 -19.74
CA ASN A 21 -4.87 6.05 -19.93
C ASN A 21 -3.60 6.90 -20.03
N ARG A 22 -3.20 7.26 -21.26
CA ARG A 22 -2.01 8.08 -21.55
C ARG A 22 -2.29 9.60 -21.62
N THR A 23 -3.47 10.07 -21.20
CA THR A 23 -3.86 11.50 -21.31
C THR A 23 -3.09 12.44 -20.36
N GLY A 24 -2.39 11.88 -19.37
CA GLY A 24 -1.51 12.62 -18.47
C GLY A 24 -0.84 11.70 -17.45
N PRO A 25 0.27 12.13 -16.81
CA PRO A 25 1.13 11.26 -16.00
C PRO A 25 0.40 10.65 -14.79
N VAL A 26 -0.41 11.43 -14.08
CA VAL A 26 -1.17 10.92 -12.91
C VAL A 26 -2.22 9.89 -13.33
N ARG A 27 -2.97 10.17 -14.41
CA ARG A 27 -3.98 9.25 -14.95
C ARG A 27 -3.35 7.96 -15.46
N TRP A 28 -2.14 8.07 -16.01
CA TRP A 28 -1.34 6.94 -16.47
C TRP A 28 -0.93 6.03 -15.30
N ILE A 29 -0.40 6.61 -14.21
CA ILE A 29 -0.07 5.85 -12.99
C ILE A 29 -1.32 5.16 -12.42
N ILE A 30 -2.42 5.91 -12.26
CA ILE A 30 -3.68 5.36 -11.72
C ILE A 30 -4.16 4.19 -12.58
N SER A 31 -4.11 4.31 -13.91
CA SER A 31 -4.55 3.24 -14.82
C SER A 31 -3.72 1.96 -14.68
N HIS A 32 -2.43 2.06 -14.34
CA HIS A 32 -1.58 0.91 -14.04
C HIS A 32 -1.82 0.34 -12.64
N THR A 33 -2.05 1.19 -11.65
CA THR A 33 -2.33 0.76 -10.27
C THR A 33 -3.67 0.02 -10.16
N VAL A 34 -4.72 0.52 -10.83
CA VAL A 34 -6.06 -0.10 -10.80
C VAL A 34 -6.15 -1.40 -11.59
N ARG A 35 -5.18 -1.70 -12.46
CA ARG A 35 -5.05 -3.03 -13.10
C ARG A 35 -4.80 -4.14 -12.07
N TYR A 36 -4.23 -3.81 -10.92
CA TYR A 36 -3.85 -4.76 -9.88
C TYR A 36 -4.49 -4.41 -8.53
N PRO A 37 -5.84 -4.37 -8.42
CA PRO A 37 -6.54 -3.71 -7.31
C PRO A 37 -6.30 -4.36 -5.94
N LEU A 38 -5.90 -5.63 -5.90
CA LEU A 38 -5.58 -6.32 -4.66
C LEU A 38 -4.35 -5.72 -3.95
N LEU A 39 -3.34 -5.26 -4.69
CA LEU A 39 -2.13 -4.69 -4.11
C LEU A 39 -2.36 -3.34 -3.41
N PRO A 40 -2.98 -2.31 -4.03
CA PRO A 40 -3.25 -1.05 -3.35
C PRO A 40 -4.27 -1.22 -2.23
N LEU A 41 -5.23 -2.14 -2.36
CA LEU A 41 -6.13 -2.48 -1.27
C LEU A 41 -5.37 -3.08 -0.07
N LEU A 42 -4.48 -4.04 -0.32
CA LEU A 42 -3.63 -4.62 0.72
C LEU A 42 -2.73 -3.56 1.37
N ALA A 43 -2.09 -2.70 0.57
CA ALA A 43 -1.25 -1.62 1.06
C ALA A 43 -2.04 -0.66 1.96
N LEU A 44 -3.26 -0.30 1.55
CA LEU A 44 -4.14 0.59 2.30
C LEU A 44 -4.58 -0.05 3.62
N LEU A 45 -5.06 -1.31 3.60
CA LEU A 45 -5.47 -2.03 4.79
C LEU A 45 -4.31 -2.20 5.78
N ALA A 46 -3.14 -2.61 5.28
CA ALA A 46 -1.93 -2.72 6.08
C ALA A 46 -1.51 -1.37 6.67
N ALA A 47 -1.65 -0.27 5.91
CA ALA A 47 -1.39 1.08 6.42
C ALA A 47 -2.33 1.47 7.55
N VAL A 48 -3.63 1.20 7.43
CA VAL A 48 -4.62 1.51 8.48
C VAL A 48 -4.28 0.75 9.76
N VAL A 49 -4.05 -0.56 9.68
CA VAL A 49 -3.72 -1.39 10.85
C VAL A 49 -2.38 -0.99 11.46
N ASN A 50 -1.37 -0.70 10.63
CA ASN A 50 -0.06 -0.21 11.08
C ASN A 50 -0.18 1.08 11.91
N ASN A 51 -0.92 2.08 11.42
CA ASN A 51 -1.12 3.35 12.12
C ASN A 51 -1.97 3.19 13.38
N TYR A 52 -2.99 2.34 13.34
CA TYR A 52 -3.81 2.04 14.50
C TYR A 52 -2.98 1.39 15.62
N ALA A 53 -2.19 0.37 15.28
CA ALA A 53 -1.30 -0.31 16.22
C ALA A 53 -0.25 0.66 16.80
N TYR A 54 0.36 1.50 15.96
CA TYR A 54 1.30 2.53 16.40
C TYR A 54 0.69 3.49 17.44
N SER A 55 -0.54 3.95 17.17
CA SER A 55 -1.24 4.89 18.07
C SER A 55 -1.55 4.26 19.43
N TYR A 56 -1.89 2.97 19.45
CA TYR A 56 -2.19 2.24 20.68
C TYR A 56 -0.99 2.04 21.61
N ILE A 57 0.24 2.06 21.09
CA ILE A 57 1.45 1.99 21.91
C ILE A 57 1.45 3.11 22.95
N GLN A 58 1.08 4.33 22.55
CA GLN A 58 1.00 5.48 23.47
C GLN A 58 -0.11 5.32 24.51
N VAL A 59 -1.23 4.71 24.14
CA VAL A 59 -2.31 4.39 25.08
C VAL A 59 -1.82 3.42 26.16
N PHE A 60 -1.07 2.39 25.80
CA PHE A 60 -0.52 1.44 26.77
C PHE A 60 0.53 2.08 27.67
N ILE A 61 1.37 2.97 27.14
CA ILE A 61 2.34 3.74 27.94
C ILE A 61 1.59 4.58 28.98
N GLY A 62 0.56 5.33 28.58
CA GLY A 62 -0.26 6.11 29.51
C GLY A 62 -0.89 5.25 30.61
N ARG A 63 -1.48 4.11 30.24
CA ARG A 63 -2.06 3.15 31.20
C ARG A 63 -1.03 2.58 32.17
N ALA A 64 0.20 2.34 31.72
CA ALA A 64 1.27 1.87 32.59
C ALA A 64 1.63 2.92 33.65
N PHE A 65 1.72 4.20 33.27
CA PHE A 65 1.93 5.30 34.20
C PHE A 65 0.76 5.42 35.19
N ASP A 66 -0.48 5.42 34.71
CA ASP A 66 -1.67 5.49 35.57
C ASP A 66 -1.72 4.37 36.61
N LEU A 67 -1.28 3.16 36.25
CA LEU A 67 -1.21 1.99 37.14
C LEU A 67 -0.17 2.20 38.23
N ILE A 68 1.08 2.55 37.87
CA ILE A 68 2.17 2.65 38.84
C ILE A 68 2.03 3.88 39.76
N SER A 69 1.29 4.90 39.34
CA SER A 69 1.02 6.10 40.14
C SER A 69 0.00 5.88 41.27
N LYS A 70 -0.65 4.71 41.37
CA LYS A 70 -1.64 4.40 42.42
C LYS A 70 -1.24 3.16 43.23
N PRO A 71 -0.36 3.30 44.23
CA PRO A 71 -0.02 2.20 45.13
C PRO A 71 -1.20 1.78 46.04
N PRO A 72 -1.31 0.49 46.42
CA PRO A 72 -0.52 -0.63 45.91
C PRO A 72 -0.98 -1.05 44.51
N TRP A 73 -0.04 -1.43 43.65
CA TRP A 73 -0.32 -1.96 42.32
C TRP A 73 0.34 -3.34 42.15
N GLU A 74 -0.21 -4.16 41.25
CA GLU A 74 0.25 -5.52 41.02
C GLU A 74 1.21 -5.61 39.82
N SER A 75 2.34 -6.33 39.98
CA SER A 75 3.30 -6.55 38.89
C SER A 75 2.73 -7.31 37.70
N SER A 76 1.76 -8.21 37.93
CA SER A 76 1.01 -8.92 36.91
C SER A 76 0.25 -7.97 35.99
N ALA A 77 -0.37 -6.92 36.54
CA ALA A 77 -1.09 -5.90 35.78
C ALA A 77 -0.14 -5.09 34.89
N LEU A 78 1.06 -4.73 35.40
CA LEU A 78 2.07 -4.03 34.60
C LEU A 78 2.60 -4.91 33.46
N LEU A 79 2.85 -6.20 33.74
CA LEU A 79 3.28 -7.16 32.72
C LEU A 79 2.25 -7.30 31.59
N ALA A 80 0.95 -7.37 31.93
CA ALA A 80 -0.12 -7.42 30.94
C ALA A 80 -0.14 -6.18 30.01
N ILE A 81 0.07 -4.99 30.57
CA ILE A 81 0.17 -3.75 29.79
C ILE A 81 1.41 -3.78 28.89
N ALA A 82 2.57 -4.21 29.42
CA ALA A 82 3.81 -4.31 28.66
C ALA A 82 3.69 -5.30 27.48
N LEU A 83 3.09 -6.48 27.69
CA LEU A 83 2.82 -7.46 26.64
C LEU A 83 1.85 -6.91 25.59
N SER A 84 0.84 -6.14 26.01
CA SER A 84 -0.09 -5.49 25.09
C SER A 84 0.62 -4.44 24.21
N ALA A 85 1.51 -3.63 24.80
CA ALA A 85 2.32 -2.67 24.06
C ALA A 85 3.28 -3.37 23.07
N PHE A 86 3.91 -4.47 23.50
CA PHE A 86 4.74 -5.29 22.64
C PHE A 86 3.94 -5.88 21.47
N ALA A 87 2.75 -6.44 21.72
CA ALA A 87 1.88 -6.97 20.69
C ALA A 87 1.47 -5.88 19.67
N ALA A 88 1.19 -4.66 20.13
CA ALA A 88 0.91 -3.53 19.26
C ALA A 88 2.14 -3.15 18.41
N ALA A 89 3.33 -3.08 19.01
CA ALA A 89 4.58 -2.80 18.29
C ALA A 89 4.92 -3.88 17.25
N ALA A 90 4.74 -5.16 17.59
CA ALA A 90 4.94 -6.26 16.66
C ALA A 90 3.93 -6.22 15.50
N THR A 91 2.67 -5.93 15.79
CA THR A 91 1.62 -5.75 14.78
C THR A 91 1.94 -4.58 13.86
N GLN A 92 2.36 -3.45 14.43
CA GLN A 92 2.82 -2.30 13.66
C GLN A 92 3.96 -2.72 12.73
N GLY A 93 5.04 -3.32 13.24
CA GLY A 93 6.18 -3.75 12.44
C GLY A 93 5.78 -4.67 11.28
N GLY A 94 5.02 -5.72 11.58
CA GLY A 94 4.54 -6.68 10.58
C GLY A 94 3.68 -6.04 9.49
N MET A 95 2.72 -5.20 9.88
CA MET A 95 1.87 -4.48 8.91
C MET A 95 2.65 -3.45 8.11
N GLY A 96 3.69 -2.84 8.70
CA GLY A 96 4.60 -1.93 8.01
C GLY A 96 5.36 -2.63 6.89
N LEU A 97 5.87 -3.85 7.15
CA LEU A 97 6.51 -4.68 6.14
C LEU A 97 5.53 -5.04 5.01
N ILE A 98 4.35 -5.56 5.33
CA ILE A 98 3.32 -5.91 4.34
C ILE A 98 2.98 -4.71 3.44
N ARG A 99 2.77 -3.53 4.03
CA ARG A 99 2.51 -2.29 3.28
C ARG A 99 3.66 -1.96 2.32
N ASN A 100 4.90 -2.04 2.79
CA ASN A 100 6.07 -1.70 1.98
C ASN A 100 6.25 -2.70 0.81
N TYR A 101 6.10 -4.01 1.07
CA TYR A 101 6.14 -5.02 0.02
C TYR A 101 5.04 -4.81 -1.02
N ALA A 102 3.80 -4.54 -0.59
CA ALA A 102 2.71 -4.28 -1.53
C ALA A 102 3.00 -3.08 -2.45
N ASN A 103 3.55 -2.00 -1.91
CA ASN A 103 3.97 -0.83 -2.69
C ASN A 103 5.11 -1.13 -3.67
N GLU A 104 6.11 -1.91 -3.24
CA GLU A 104 7.22 -2.34 -4.10
C GLU A 104 6.72 -3.18 -5.28
N PHE A 105 5.81 -4.13 -5.04
CA PHE A 105 5.20 -4.92 -6.12
C PHE A 105 4.38 -4.06 -7.10
N ILE A 106 3.69 -3.01 -6.61
CA ILE A 106 3.00 -2.06 -7.49
C ILE A 106 4.02 -1.34 -8.37
N ALA A 107 5.10 -0.82 -7.77
CA ALA A 107 6.14 -0.08 -8.49
C ALA A 107 6.78 -0.95 -9.59
N GLN A 108 7.18 -2.19 -9.27
CA GLN A 108 7.77 -3.11 -10.24
C GLN A 108 6.82 -3.45 -11.39
N ARG A 109 5.51 -3.59 -11.13
CA ARG A 109 4.51 -3.82 -12.19
C ARG A 109 4.34 -2.60 -13.10
N ILE A 110 4.29 -1.40 -12.52
CA ILE A 110 4.25 -0.15 -13.29
C ILE A 110 5.51 -0.01 -14.14
N GLU A 111 6.69 -0.30 -13.58
CA GLU A 111 7.95 -0.24 -14.30
C GLU A 111 7.98 -1.22 -15.47
N ARG A 112 7.62 -2.49 -15.24
CA ARG A 112 7.56 -3.51 -16.29
C ARG A 112 6.62 -3.08 -17.42
N ASP A 113 5.39 -2.73 -17.07
CA ASP A 113 4.38 -2.36 -18.06
C ASP A 113 4.80 -1.08 -18.82
N GLY A 114 5.39 -0.09 -18.13
CA GLY A 114 5.91 1.12 -18.77
C GLY A 114 7.08 0.86 -19.72
N ARG A 115 7.97 -0.10 -19.41
CA ARG A 115 9.03 -0.54 -20.33
C ARG A 115 8.44 -1.17 -21.59
N ASP A 116 7.42 -2.02 -21.44
CA ASP A 116 6.74 -2.64 -22.58
C ASP A 116 6.08 -1.59 -23.48
N GLU A 117 5.43 -0.57 -22.90
CA GLU A 117 4.86 0.56 -23.65
C GLU A 117 5.92 1.38 -24.41
N LEU A 118 7.08 1.59 -23.80
CA LEU A 118 8.20 2.32 -24.40
C LEU A 118 8.79 1.53 -25.57
N TYR A 119 9.09 0.25 -25.39
CA TYR A 119 9.63 -0.60 -26.46
C TYR A 119 8.67 -0.69 -27.66
N ALA A 120 7.37 -0.83 -27.39
CA ALA A 120 6.33 -0.82 -28.41
C ALA A 120 6.22 0.52 -29.17
N SER A 121 6.73 1.62 -28.62
CA SER A 121 6.71 2.94 -29.26
C SER A 121 8.00 3.25 -30.04
N LEU A 122 9.05 2.45 -29.85
CA LEU A 122 10.35 2.58 -30.52
C LEU A 122 10.48 1.67 -31.76
N LEU A 123 9.57 0.70 -31.92
CA LEU A 123 9.39 -0.13 -33.11
C LEU A 123 8.32 0.50 -34.01
#